data_AF-A0A1Y4REW4-F1
#
_entry.id   AF-A0A1Y4REW4-F1
#
_cell.length_a   1.000
_cell.length_b   1.000
_cell.length_c   1.000
_cell.angle_alpha   90.00
_cell.angle_beta   90.00
_cell.angle_gamma   90.00
#
_symmetry.space_group_name_H-M   'P 1'
#
loop_
_entity.id
_entity.type
_entity.pdbx_description
1 polymer ?
#
loop_
_entity_poly.entity_id
_entity_poly.type
_entity_poly.pdbx_seq_one_letter_code
_entity_poly.pdbx_strand_id
1 'polypeptide(L)' 'MRDYDKFYEKEQPEIVIVKSGELRLFRNSQRLGVSKPSWSNSEGVHMGKTVTIDLAANKGNQEMIEFFEHVIELLRERSK' A
#
# COMPACT_ATOMS: atom_id res chain seq x y z
N MET A 1 -5.44 11.38 20.60
CA MET A 1 -4.56 11.24 19.42
C MET A 1 -5.30 10.32 18.47
N ARG A 2 -5.62 10.74 17.23
CA ARG A 2 -6.46 9.91 16.36
C ARG A 2 -5.60 8.73 15.86
N ASP A 3 -6.18 7.53 15.86
CA ASP A 3 -5.52 6.27 15.55
C ASP A 3 -4.99 6.14 14.09
N TYR A 4 -5.08 7.22 13.29
CA TYR A 4 -4.67 7.26 11.89
C TYR A 4 -3.15 7.20 11.67
N ASP A 5 -2.34 7.56 12.67
CA ASP A 5 -0.90 7.78 12.47
C ASP A 5 -0.04 6.50 12.51
N LYS A 6 -0.62 5.35 12.91
CA LYS A 6 0.14 4.10 13.18
C LYS A 6 -0.51 2.85 12.59
N PHE A 7 -1.31 2.99 11.53
CA PHE A 7 -1.97 1.83 10.90
C PHE A 7 -0.97 0.73 10.49
N TYR A 8 0.22 1.11 10.03
CA TYR A 8 1.30 0.21 9.62
C TYR A 8 1.91 -0.62 10.77
N GLU A 9 1.70 -0.23 12.03
CA GLU A 9 2.12 -1.03 13.19
C GLU A 9 1.08 -2.12 13.54
N LYS A 10 -0.19 -1.91 13.17
CA LYS A 10 -1.33 -2.72 13.60
C LYS A 10 -1.86 -3.65 12.51
N GLU A 11 -1.56 -3.35 11.25
CA GLU A 11 -2.06 -4.09 10.10
C GLU A 11 -0.91 -4.47 9.16
N GLN A 12 -0.81 -5.77 8.84
CA GLN A 12 0.10 -6.24 7.81
C GLN A 12 -0.52 -5.99 6.43
N PRO A 13 0.19 -5.33 5.50
CA PRO A 13 -0.37 -5.03 4.20
C PRO A 13 -0.37 -6.25 3.30
N GLU A 14 -1.30 -6.22 2.36
CA GLU A 14 -1.25 -6.99 1.14
C GLU A 14 -0.20 -6.39 0.20
N ILE A 15 0.88 -7.13 -0.03
CA ILE A 15 2.03 -6.68 -0.82
C ILE A 15 1.92 -7.18 -2.26
N VAL A 16 2.18 -6.29 -3.22
CA VAL A 16 2.41 -6.64 -4.62
C VAL A 16 3.70 -5.96 -5.09
N ILE A 17 4.69 -6.77 -5.48
CA ILE A 17 5.96 -6.28 -6.02
C ILE A 17 5.85 -6.26 -7.53
N VAL A 18 6.08 -5.10 -8.13
CA VAL A 18 6.13 -4.89 -9.58
C VAL A 18 7.50 -4.37 -9.98
N LYS A 19 7.86 -4.44 -11.27
CA LYS A 19 9.18 -3.98 -11.75
C LYS A 19 9.51 -2.55 -11.31
N SER A 20 8.52 -1.68 -11.24
CA SER A 20 8.69 -0.26 -10.90
C SER A 20 8.65 0.05 -9.40
N GLY A 21 8.34 -0.93 -8.53
CA GLY A 21 8.16 -0.66 -7.11
C GLY A 21 7.31 -1.69 -6.35
N GLU A 22 6.68 -1.23 -5.28
CA GLU A 22 5.86 -2.04 -4.38
C GLU A 22 4.54 -1.32 -4.09
N LEU A 23 3.45 -2.09 -4.10
CA LEU A 23 2.13 -1.66 -3.65
C LEU A 23 1.79 -2.38 -2.35
N ARG A 24 1.26 -1.64 -1.38
CA ARG A 24 0.83 -2.12 -0.06
C ARG A 24 -0.59 -1.67 0.22
N LEU A 25 -1.52 -2.60 0.17
CA LEU A 25 -2.91 -2.36 0.56
C LEU A 25 -3.12 -2.76 2.02
N PHE A 26 -3.54 -1.80 2.82
CA PHE A 26 -4.01 -2.02 4.18
C PHE A 26 -5.53 -1.91 4.13
N ARG A 27 -6.23 -3.05 4.02
CA ARG A 27 -7.67 -3.10 3.79
C ARG A 27 -8.47 -2.51 4.94
N ASN A 28 -8.13 -2.85 6.18
CA ASN A 28 -8.89 -2.45 7.36
C ASN A 28 -8.76 -0.95 7.62
N SER A 29 -7.53 -0.43 7.52
CA SER A 29 -7.27 1.01 7.67
C SER A 29 -7.54 1.82 6.41
N GLN A 30 -7.91 1.17 5.30
CA GLN A 30 -8.18 1.78 4.00
C GLN A 30 -7.05 2.73 3.58
N ARG A 31 -5.83 2.17 3.51
CA ARG A 31 -4.61 2.87 3.09
C ARG A 31 -3.98 2.12 1.92
N LEU A 32 -3.57 2.87 0.90
CA LEU A 32 -2.78 2.34 -0.21
C LEU A 32 -1.41 3.02 -0.26
N GLY A 33 -0.37 2.26 0.08
CA GLY A 33 1.02 2.67 -0.10
C GLY A 33 1.53 2.30 -1.49
N VAL A 34 2.18 3.25 -2.16
CA VAL A 34 2.90 3.02 -3.41
C VAL A 34 4.33 3.50 -3.22
N SER A 35 5.30 2.61 -3.42
CA SER A 35 6.71 2.93 -3.21
C SER A 35 7.59 2.58 -4.38
N LYS A 36 8.73 3.27 -4.48
CA LYS A 36 9.86 2.80 -5.30
C LYS A 36 10.36 1.44 -4.79
N PRO A 37 11.16 0.70 -5.60
CA PRO A 37 11.74 -0.55 -5.14
C PRO A 37 12.53 -0.33 -3.86
N SER A 38 12.44 -1.30 -2.96
CA SER A 38 13.31 -1.35 -1.79
C SER A 38 14.76 -1.48 -2.24
N TRP A 39 15.67 -0.93 -1.46
CA TRP A 39 17.10 -0.91 -1.74
C TRP A 39 17.86 -1.28 -0.48
N SER A 40 19.08 -1.79 -0.63
CA SER A 40 19.88 -2.23 0.51
C SER A 40 21.24 -1.54 0.51
N ASN A 41 21.74 -1.26 1.70
CA ASN A 41 23.11 -0.81 1.92
C ASN A 41 23.75 -1.60 3.08
N SER A 42 24.93 -1.18 3.54
CA SER A 42 25.62 -1.81 4.66
C SER A 42 24.86 -1.78 5.99
N GLU A 43 23.84 -0.94 6.12
CA GLU A 43 23.04 -0.77 7.34
C GLU A 43 21.78 -1.65 7.33
N GLY A 44 21.37 -2.15 6.16
CA GLY A 44 20.21 -3.04 6.02
C GLY A 44 19.37 -2.77 4.77
N VAL A 45 18.15 -3.31 4.81
CA VAL A 45 17.12 -3.12 3.77
C VAL A 45 16.31 -1.88 4.10
N HIS A 46 16.19 -0.99 3.13
CA HIS A 46 15.48 0.26 3.22
C HIS A 46 14.30 0.28 2.26
N MET A 47 13.17 0.74 2.78
CA MET A 47 11.98 0.95 1.98
C MET A 47 12.21 2.07 0.96
N GLY A 48 11.76 1.88 -0.27
CA GLY A 48 11.73 2.94 -1.26
C GLY A 48 10.86 4.12 -0.81
N LYS A 49 11.13 5.31 -1.36
CA LYS A 49 10.26 6.48 -1.13
C LYS A 49 8.81 6.11 -1.42
N THR A 50 7.93 6.39 -0.46
CA THR A 50 6.54 5.92 -0.43
C THR A 50 5.58 7.10 -0.40
N VAL A 51 4.54 7.03 -1.23
CA VAL A 51 3.34 7.86 -1.10
C VAL A 51 2.22 6.98 -0.57
N THR A 52 1.47 7.48 0.40
CA THR A 52 0.31 6.78 0.96
C THR A 52 -0.95 7.57 0.65
N ILE A 53 -1.93 6.88 0.07
CA ILE A 53 -3.26 7.41 -0.23
C ILE A 53 -4.20 6.96 0.90
N ASP A 54 -4.87 7.93 1.53
CA ASP A 54 -5.98 7.70 2.45
C ASP A 54 -7.25 7.43 1.64
N LEU A 55 -7.65 6.17 1.52
CA LEU A 55 -8.86 5.81 0.77
C LEU A 55 -10.12 6.21 1.55
N ALA A 56 -10.11 6.08 2.88
CA ALA A 56 -11.22 6.45 3.76
C ALA A 56 -11.57 7.96 3.72
N ALA A 57 -10.59 8.82 3.43
CA ALA A 57 -10.79 10.27 3.29
C ALA A 57 -11.77 10.65 2.16
N ASN A 58 -12.06 9.73 1.24
CA ASN A 58 -12.99 9.95 0.12
C ASN A 58 -14.48 9.86 0.54
N LYS A 59 -14.82 10.11 1.82
CA LYS A 59 -16.19 10.20 2.37
C LYS A 59 -17.13 9.07 1.92
N GLY A 60 -16.65 7.83 1.88
CA GLY A 60 -17.47 6.69 1.49
C GLY A 60 -17.69 6.53 -0.01
N ASN A 61 -16.81 7.08 -0.86
CA ASN A 61 -16.75 6.69 -2.27
C ASN A 61 -16.24 5.25 -2.39
N GLN A 62 -17.18 4.32 -2.26
CA GLN A 62 -16.95 2.88 -2.27
C GLN A 62 -16.41 2.40 -3.63
N GLU A 63 -16.88 3.00 -4.73
CA GLU A 63 -16.43 2.66 -6.09
C GLU A 63 -14.93 2.92 -6.26
N MET A 64 -14.40 4.02 -5.72
CA MET A 64 -12.97 4.30 -5.77
C MET A 64 -12.16 3.26 -4.98
N ILE A 65 -12.65 2.87 -3.79
CA ILE A 65 -11.99 1.85 -2.97
C ILE A 65 -11.94 0.52 -3.74
N GLU A 66 -13.09 0.07 -4.23
CA GLU A 66 -13.23 -1.17 -5.00
C GLU A 66 -12.36 -1.15 -6.27
N PHE A 67 -12.27 -0.02 -6.95
CA PHE A 67 -11.39 0.15 -8.10
C PHE A 67 -9.92 -0.10 -7.73
N PHE A 68 -9.41 0.49 -6.65
CA PHE A 68 -8.02 0.29 -6.24
C PHE A 68 -7.76 -1.14 -5.76
N GLU A 69 -8.70 -1.74 -5.03
CA GLU A 69 -8.61 -3.15 -4.64
C GLU A 69 -8.52 -4.07 -5.87
N HIS A 70 -9.38 -3.85 -6.87
CA HIS A 70 -9.37 -4.62 -8.10
C HIS A 70 -8.07 -4.45 -8.90
N VAL A 71 -7.54 -3.22 -9.01
CA VAL A 71 -6.25 -2.98 -9.66
C VAL A 71 -5.12 -3.77 -8.99
N ILE A 72 -5.11 -3.85 -7.66
CA ILE A 72 -4.08 -4.57 -6.90
C ILE A 72 -4.20 -6.08 -7.11
N GLU A 73 -5.41 -6.61 -7.18
CA GLU A 73 -5.66 -8.02 -7.50
C GLU A 73 -5.14 -8.38 -8.90
N LEU A 74 -5.47 -7.55 -9.91
CA LEU A 74 -4.97 -7.73 -11.29
C LEU A 74 -3.43 -7.69 -11.36
N LEU A 75 -2.80 -6.79 -10.61
CA LEU A 75 -1.34 -6.70 -10.56
C LEU A 75 -0.72 -7.92 -9.88
N ARG A 76 -1.36 -8.44 -8.81
CA ARG A 76 -0.89 -9.64 -8.11
C ARG A 76 -0.92 -10.87 -9.02
N GLU A 77 -1.99 -11.07 -9.78
CA GLU A 77 -2.12 -12.19 -10.70
C GLU A 77 -1.05 -12.19 -11.80
N ARG A 78 -0.68 -11.00 -12.28
CA ARG A 78 0.33 -10.83 -13.34
C ARG A 78 1.78 -10.79 -12.84
N SER A 79 1.97 -10.68 -11.53
CA SER A 79 3.30 -10.64 -10.90
C SER A 79 3.73 -12.01 -10.33
N LYS A 80 2.88 -13.04 -10.47
CA LYS A 80 3.25 -14.45 -10.28
C LYS A 80 3.97 -15.00 -11.51
#